data_AF-A0A7K9UUN7-F1
#
_entry.id   AF-A0A7K9UUN7-F1
#
_cell.length_a   1.000
_cell.length_b   1.000
_cell.length_c   1.000
_cell.angle_alpha   90.00
_cell.angle_beta   90.00
_cell.angle_gamma   90.00
#
_symmetry.space_group_name_H-M   'P 1'
#
loop_
_entity.id
_entity.type
_entity.pdbx_description
1 polymer ?
#
loop_
_entity_poly.entity_id
_entity_poly.type
_entity_poly.pdbx_seq_one_letter_code
_entity_poly.pdbx_strand_id
1 'polypeptide(L)'
;FEALHAAVAGLPVSGSRVLPGLVLRRDFAAYCPASGELAAVVVTESLHPALSAPGVEFVVGSEGQYQASLRWCTRRTEAVMKRLQSSNVKLLLSSVKQQEVVIYYAKLYGVSVVECLSSEEIALICEITGVSPCTPFGDNGEITETAVATFCQPLLLGSKRYVHVGFTSVCAFQPHCLILCGPVDGVNEQHAAALQGAFTMLQQLFKTVDQ
;
A
#
# COMPACT_ATOMS: atom_id res chain seq x y z
N PHE A 1 15.57 -6.32 0.47
CA PHE A 1 15.45 -6.97 -0.85
C PHE A 1 14.07 -7.55 -1.11
N GLU A 2 13.37 -8.07 -0.09
CA GLU A 2 12.02 -8.66 -0.26
C GLU A 2 11.00 -7.72 -0.89
N ALA A 3 10.93 -6.45 -0.49
CA ALA A 3 10.02 -5.47 -1.08
C ALA A 3 10.39 -5.03 -2.52
N LEU A 4 11.54 -5.47 -3.05
CA LEU A 4 12.04 -5.11 -4.38
C LEU A 4 11.84 -6.19 -5.42
N HIS A 5 11.27 -7.35 -5.04
CA HIS A 5 11.01 -8.44 -5.98
C HIS A 5 9.70 -9.16 -5.68
N ALA A 6 9.15 -9.80 -6.71
CA ALA A 6 8.03 -10.73 -6.59
C ALA A 6 8.42 -12.07 -7.22
N ALA A 7 8.36 -13.13 -6.43
CA ALA A 7 8.59 -14.50 -6.88
C ALA A 7 7.28 -15.17 -7.34
N VAL A 8 7.33 -15.84 -8.49
CA VAL A 8 6.20 -16.48 -9.15
C VAL A 8 6.59 -17.89 -9.55
N ALA A 9 5.99 -18.88 -8.88
CA ALA A 9 6.16 -20.28 -9.25
C ALA A 9 5.28 -20.69 -10.44
N GLY A 10 5.66 -21.77 -11.13
CA GLY A 10 4.94 -22.33 -12.27
C GLY A 10 5.16 -21.60 -13.60
N LEU A 11 6.12 -20.66 -13.66
CA LEU A 11 6.49 -19.96 -14.89
C LEU A 11 7.95 -20.29 -15.28
N PRO A 12 8.29 -20.30 -16.58
CA PRO A 12 9.68 -20.51 -16.98
C PRO A 12 10.57 -19.34 -16.53
N VAL A 13 11.84 -19.62 -16.24
CA VAL A 13 12.82 -18.60 -15.81
C VAL A 13 12.96 -17.48 -16.83
N SER A 14 12.82 -17.78 -18.13
CA SER A 14 12.81 -16.79 -19.21
C SER A 14 11.67 -15.78 -19.14
N GLY A 15 10.64 -16.03 -18.33
CA GLY A 15 9.56 -15.09 -18.03
C GLY A 15 9.92 -14.04 -16.97
N SER A 16 11.09 -14.15 -16.33
CA SER A 16 11.59 -13.17 -15.36
C SER A 16 11.89 -11.85 -16.06
N ARG A 17 11.58 -10.74 -15.39
CA ARG A 17 11.73 -9.39 -15.99
C ARG A 17 11.81 -8.32 -14.91
N VAL A 18 12.38 -7.18 -15.28
CA VAL A 18 12.34 -5.96 -14.47
C VAL A 18 11.14 -5.14 -14.92
N LEU A 19 10.30 -4.71 -13.97
CA LEU A 19 9.19 -3.80 -14.21
C LEU A 19 9.47 -2.45 -13.56
N PRO A 20 9.13 -1.32 -14.21
CA PRO A 20 9.15 -0.02 -13.55
C PRO A 20 8.09 0.03 -12.45
N GLY A 21 8.35 0.76 -11.36
CA GLY A 21 7.47 0.83 -10.19
C GLY A 21 7.64 -0.33 -9.21
N LEU A 22 6.68 -0.46 -8.31
CA LEU A 22 6.60 -1.48 -7.27
C LEU A 22 5.47 -2.46 -7.55
N VAL A 23 5.67 -3.71 -7.13
CA VAL A 23 4.63 -4.74 -7.12
C VAL A 23 4.30 -5.09 -5.68
N LEU A 24 3.13 -4.65 -5.23
CA LEU A 24 2.61 -4.93 -3.90
C LEU A 24 2.01 -6.33 -3.86
N ARG A 25 2.33 -7.11 -2.84
CA ARG A 25 1.93 -8.53 -2.73
C ARG A 25 0.47 -8.73 -2.25
N ARG A 26 -0.42 -7.85 -2.71
CA ARG A 26 -1.84 -7.77 -2.37
C ARG A 26 -2.67 -7.54 -3.62
N ASP A 27 -3.94 -7.93 -3.58
CA ASP A 27 -4.96 -7.50 -4.55
C ASP A 27 -5.66 -6.23 -4.01
N PHE A 28 -6.42 -5.55 -4.86
CA PHE A 28 -7.25 -4.43 -4.45
C PHE A 28 -8.43 -4.91 -3.59
N ALA A 29 -8.64 -4.28 -2.43
CA ALA A 29 -9.89 -4.42 -1.67
C ALA A 29 -11.03 -3.61 -2.33
N ALA A 30 -10.69 -2.48 -2.93
CA ALA A 30 -11.53 -1.73 -3.86
C ALA A 30 -10.68 -1.29 -5.04
N TYR A 31 -11.12 -1.60 -6.26
CA TYR A 31 -10.48 -1.12 -7.47
C TYR A 31 -11.39 -0.11 -8.17
N CYS A 32 -10.91 1.13 -8.26
CA CYS A 32 -11.53 2.24 -8.96
C CYS A 32 -10.52 2.76 -9.98
N PRO A 33 -10.58 2.30 -11.25
CA PRO A 33 -9.62 2.70 -12.27
C PRO A 33 -9.64 4.21 -12.45
N ALA A 34 -8.46 4.82 -12.49
CA ALA A 34 -8.28 6.24 -12.71
C ALA A 34 -7.15 6.43 -13.74
N SER A 35 -7.30 7.44 -14.59
CA SER A 35 -6.34 7.76 -15.65
C SER A 35 -5.42 8.90 -15.22
N GLY A 36 -4.14 8.79 -15.57
CA GLY A 36 -3.14 9.82 -15.29
C GLY A 36 -2.54 9.70 -13.88
N GLU A 37 -1.93 10.79 -13.43
CA GLU A 37 -1.32 10.87 -12.09
C GLU A 37 -2.39 10.87 -11.00
N LEU A 38 -2.11 10.14 -9.93
CA LEU A 38 -3.01 9.87 -8.84
C LEU A 38 -2.38 10.33 -7.53
N ALA A 39 -3.10 11.10 -6.72
CA ALA A 39 -2.69 11.33 -5.35
C ALA A 39 -2.98 10.06 -4.52
N ALA A 40 -1.97 9.60 -3.79
CA ALA A 40 -1.99 8.43 -2.95
C ALA A 40 -1.73 8.82 -1.49
N VAL A 41 -2.45 8.20 -0.57
CA VAL A 41 -2.25 8.38 0.87
C VAL A 41 -1.88 7.05 1.50
N VAL A 42 -0.89 7.08 2.40
CA VAL A 42 -0.47 5.95 3.21
C VAL A 42 -1.10 6.08 4.59
N VAL A 43 -1.70 5.01 5.11
CA VAL A 43 -2.26 4.96 6.47
C VAL A 43 -1.82 3.71 7.21
N THR A 44 -1.50 3.86 8.49
CA THR A 44 -1.10 2.75 9.35
C THR A 44 -2.21 2.27 10.28
N GLU A 45 -3.38 2.91 10.22
CA GLU A 45 -4.53 2.65 11.10
C GLU A 45 -5.83 2.47 10.30
N SER A 46 -6.86 1.93 10.97
CA SER A 46 -8.21 1.81 10.39
C SER A 46 -8.83 3.20 10.25
N LEU A 47 -9.37 3.50 9.05
CA LEU A 47 -10.12 4.74 8.83
C LEU A 47 -11.49 4.72 9.54
N HIS A 48 -12.03 3.53 9.84
CA HIS A 48 -13.24 3.42 10.64
C HIS A 48 -12.88 3.54 12.13
N PRO A 49 -13.48 4.50 12.87
CA PRO A 49 -13.23 4.65 14.31
C PRO A 49 -13.71 3.42 15.09
N ALA A 50 -12.88 2.95 16.02
CA ALA A 50 -13.32 1.97 17.00
C ALA A 50 -14.23 2.62 18.06
N LEU A 51 -15.20 1.87 18.58
CA LEU A 51 -16.07 2.34 19.67
C LEU A 51 -15.33 2.45 21.01
N SER A 52 -14.25 1.71 21.18
CA SER A 52 -13.33 1.82 22.31
C SER A 52 -11.88 1.64 21.87
N ALA A 53 -10.99 2.19 22.68
CA ALA A 53 -9.56 1.95 22.53
C ALA A 53 -9.21 0.50 22.96
N PRO A 54 -8.07 -0.04 22.52
CA PRO A 54 -7.57 -1.33 23.00
C PRO A 54 -7.49 -1.35 24.53
N GLY A 55 -8.05 -2.40 25.16
CA GLY A 55 -8.06 -2.55 26.61
C GLY A 55 -9.09 -1.68 27.35
N VAL A 56 -9.96 -0.97 26.63
CA VAL A 56 -11.05 -0.16 27.21
C VAL A 56 -12.41 -0.76 26.85
N GLU A 57 -13.29 -0.84 27.84
CA GLU A 57 -14.66 -1.31 27.65
C GLU A 57 -15.59 -0.17 27.19
N PHE A 58 -16.43 -0.45 26.19
CA PHE A 58 -17.49 0.45 25.75
C PHE A 58 -18.81 0.06 26.43
N VAL A 59 -19.18 0.79 27.49
CA VAL A 59 -20.42 0.55 28.21
C VAL A 59 -21.59 1.22 27.50
N VAL A 60 -22.62 0.43 27.19
CA VAL A 60 -23.85 0.90 26.54
C VAL A 60 -25.02 0.79 27.52
N GLY A 61 -25.69 1.91 27.79
CA GLY A 61 -26.87 1.96 28.66
C GLY A 61 -28.21 1.69 27.96
N SER A 62 -28.25 1.70 26.62
CA SER A 62 -29.44 1.39 25.84
C SER A 62 -29.12 1.06 24.37
N GLU A 63 -30.02 0.33 23.70
CA GLU A 63 -29.90 0.08 22.26
C GLU A 63 -29.82 1.37 21.43
N GLY A 64 -30.60 2.39 21.82
CA GLY A 64 -30.57 3.70 21.14
C GLY A 64 -29.21 4.37 21.18
N GLN A 65 -28.48 4.25 22.30
CA GLN A 65 -27.12 4.77 22.45
C GLN A 65 -26.15 3.99 21.55
N TYR A 66 -26.22 2.65 21.53
CA TYR A 66 -25.38 1.83 20.67
C TYR A 66 -25.55 2.19 19.20
N GLN A 67 -26.81 2.28 18.74
CA GLN A 67 -27.15 2.66 17.37
C GLN A 67 -26.73 4.09 17.03
N ALA A 68 -26.75 5.02 17.99
CA ALA A 68 -26.24 6.37 17.79
C ALA A 68 -24.71 6.36 17.60
N SER A 69 -23.98 5.58 18.41
CA SER A 69 -22.52 5.45 18.30
C SER A 69 -22.09 4.82 16.98
N LEU A 70 -22.75 3.75 16.52
CA LEU A 70 -22.48 3.15 15.20
C LEU A 70 -22.72 4.13 14.04
N ARG A 71 -23.82 4.90 14.11
CA ARG A 71 -24.12 5.95 13.12
C ARG A 71 -23.07 7.04 13.13
N TRP A 72 -22.56 7.41 14.31
CA TRP A 72 -21.46 8.38 14.42
C TRP A 72 -20.18 7.84 13.74
N CYS A 73 -19.75 6.61 14.02
CA CYS A 73 -18.56 6.02 13.37
C CYS A 73 -18.71 5.96 11.84
N THR A 74 -19.90 5.58 11.36
CA THR A 74 -20.22 5.51 9.93
C THR A 74 -20.15 6.88 9.27
N ARG A 75 -20.82 7.90 9.84
CA ARG A 75 -20.77 9.29 9.33
C ARG A 75 -19.37 9.86 9.34
N ARG A 76 -18.57 9.53 10.36
CA ARG A 76 -17.17 9.96 10.44
C ARG A 76 -16.32 9.30 9.35
N THR A 77 -16.53 8.01 9.09
CA THR A 77 -15.87 7.30 7.98
C THR A 77 -16.22 7.92 6.64
N GLU A 78 -17.51 8.20 6.42
CA GLU A 78 -17.98 8.89 5.21
C GLU A 78 -17.31 10.25 5.03
N ALA A 79 -17.22 11.05 6.10
CA ALA A 79 -16.58 12.36 6.07
C ALA A 79 -15.09 12.26 5.70
N VAL A 80 -14.36 11.28 6.24
CA VAL A 80 -12.95 11.03 5.87
C VAL A 80 -12.82 10.66 4.40
N MET A 81 -13.66 9.75 3.90
CA MET A 81 -13.60 9.33 2.49
C MET A 81 -13.99 10.44 1.51
N LYS A 82 -15.01 11.24 1.85
CA LYS A 82 -15.39 12.44 1.09
C LYS A 82 -14.27 13.47 1.07
N ARG A 83 -13.54 13.58 2.19
CA ARG A 83 -12.39 14.48 2.29
C ARG A 83 -11.22 14.03 1.42
N LEU A 84 -10.88 12.74 1.43
CA LEU A 84 -9.90 12.15 0.51
C LEU A 84 -10.25 12.46 -0.95
N GLN A 85 -11.52 12.28 -1.32
CA GLN A 85 -12.02 12.63 -2.65
C GLN A 85 -11.85 14.13 -2.96
N SER A 86 -12.23 15.02 -2.04
CA SER A 86 -12.09 16.47 -2.23
C SER A 86 -10.64 16.93 -2.38
N SER A 87 -9.70 16.20 -1.78
CA SER A 87 -8.25 16.37 -1.93
C SER A 87 -7.68 15.67 -3.17
N ASN A 88 -8.54 15.20 -4.09
CA ASN A 88 -8.17 14.46 -5.30
C ASN A 88 -7.36 13.16 -5.05
N VAL A 89 -7.48 12.57 -3.86
CA VAL A 89 -6.87 11.27 -3.55
C VAL A 89 -7.66 10.17 -4.25
N LYS A 90 -6.94 9.32 -4.99
CA LYS A 90 -7.49 8.20 -5.76
C LYS A 90 -6.94 6.85 -5.32
N LEU A 91 -5.95 6.83 -4.44
CA LEU A 91 -5.33 5.60 -3.93
C LEU A 91 -5.12 5.69 -2.42
N LEU A 92 -5.61 4.69 -1.70
CA LEU A 92 -5.36 4.46 -0.28
C LEU A 92 -4.49 3.22 -0.11
N LEU A 93 -3.34 3.38 0.53
CA LEU A 93 -2.39 2.33 0.85
C LEU A 93 -2.42 2.12 2.36
N SER A 94 -2.87 0.96 2.82
CA SER A 94 -3.02 0.68 4.24
C SER A 94 -2.16 -0.48 4.71
N SER A 95 -1.48 -0.31 5.84
CA SER A 95 -0.77 -1.40 6.52
C SER A 95 -1.73 -2.38 7.21
N VAL A 96 -2.94 -1.94 7.55
CA VAL A 96 -3.95 -2.73 8.25
C VAL A 96 -5.11 -3.09 7.33
N LYS A 97 -5.90 -4.08 7.74
CA LYS A 97 -7.17 -4.37 7.09
C LYS A 97 -8.17 -3.25 7.38
N GLN A 98 -8.82 -2.74 6.35
CA GLN A 98 -9.88 -1.75 6.47
C GLN A 98 -11.24 -2.43 6.65
N GLN A 99 -12.17 -1.74 7.30
CA GLN A 99 -13.52 -2.27 7.50
C GLN A 99 -14.36 -2.15 6.22
N GLU A 100 -15.35 -3.02 6.05
CA GLU A 100 -16.23 -3.04 4.87
C GLU A 100 -16.90 -1.68 4.59
N VAL A 101 -17.23 -0.92 5.62
CA VAL A 101 -17.78 0.43 5.49
C VAL A 101 -16.78 1.40 4.82
N VAL A 102 -15.49 1.26 5.09
CA VAL A 102 -14.43 2.03 4.41
C VAL A 102 -14.37 1.63 2.94
N ILE A 103 -14.38 0.33 2.65
CA ILE A 103 -14.35 -0.21 1.27
C ILE A 103 -15.59 0.23 0.48
N TYR A 104 -16.76 0.24 1.11
CA TYR A 104 -18.01 0.73 0.54
C TYR A 104 -17.90 2.20 0.12
N TYR A 105 -17.48 3.08 1.04
CA TYR A 105 -17.32 4.50 0.72
C TYR A 105 -16.16 4.76 -0.25
N ALA A 106 -15.10 3.94 -0.23
CA ALA A 106 -14.02 4.03 -1.21
C ALA A 106 -14.53 3.82 -2.64
N LYS A 107 -15.35 2.79 -2.84
CA LYS A 107 -16.02 2.56 -4.13
C LYS A 107 -16.95 3.72 -4.50
N LEU A 108 -17.74 4.21 -3.55
CA LEU A 108 -18.67 5.32 -3.78
C LEU A 108 -17.95 6.61 -4.22
N TYR A 109 -16.80 6.90 -3.62
CA TYR A 109 -16.03 8.12 -3.88
C TYR A 109 -14.91 7.93 -4.92
N GLY A 110 -14.78 6.74 -5.51
CA GLY A 110 -13.81 6.45 -6.57
C GLY A 110 -12.36 6.43 -6.08
N VAL A 111 -12.12 5.86 -4.89
CA VAL A 111 -10.80 5.67 -4.28
C VAL A 111 -10.45 4.19 -4.32
N SER A 112 -9.33 3.84 -4.96
CA SER A 112 -8.79 2.48 -4.91
C SER A 112 -8.13 2.21 -3.56
N VAL A 113 -8.30 1.00 -3.03
CA VAL A 113 -7.78 0.60 -1.71
C VAL A 113 -6.92 -0.64 -1.85
N VAL A 114 -5.69 -0.55 -1.33
CA VAL A 114 -4.79 -1.69 -1.11
C VAL A 114 -4.54 -1.77 0.40
N GLU A 115 -4.85 -2.90 1.00
CA GLU A 115 -4.79 -3.09 2.46
C GLU A 115 -3.84 -4.23 2.83
N CYS A 116 -3.49 -4.30 4.13
CA CYS A 116 -2.57 -5.30 4.69
C CYS A 116 -1.16 -5.26 4.07
N LEU A 117 -0.68 -4.07 3.69
CA LEU A 117 0.71 -3.90 3.26
C LEU A 117 1.68 -4.17 4.42
N SER A 118 2.80 -4.81 4.12
CA SER A 118 3.80 -5.09 5.16
C SER A 118 4.51 -3.80 5.61
N SER A 119 5.13 -3.84 6.79
CA SER A 119 5.95 -2.72 7.29
C SER A 119 7.06 -2.34 6.31
N GLU A 120 7.64 -3.31 5.61
CA GLU A 120 8.71 -3.13 4.63
C GLU A 120 8.18 -2.47 3.36
N GLU A 121 6.99 -2.86 2.88
CA GLU A 121 6.34 -2.22 1.73
C GLU A 121 5.99 -0.75 2.06
N ILE A 122 5.44 -0.49 3.24
CA ILE A 122 5.11 0.86 3.70
C ILE A 122 6.39 1.71 3.84
N ALA A 123 7.42 1.19 4.50
CA ALA A 123 8.69 1.90 4.68
C ALA A 123 9.33 2.25 3.32
N LEU A 124 9.33 1.32 2.37
CA LEU A 124 9.85 1.54 1.03
C LEU A 124 9.04 2.61 0.27
N ILE A 125 7.71 2.60 0.37
CA ILE A 125 6.87 3.63 -0.24
C ILE A 125 7.20 5.00 0.35
N CYS A 126 7.29 5.11 1.67
CA CYS A 126 7.65 6.35 2.35
C CYS A 126 9.06 6.83 1.95
N GLU A 127 10.03 5.92 1.83
CA GLU A 127 11.40 6.24 1.39
C GLU A 127 11.44 6.78 -0.05
N ILE A 128 10.71 6.15 -0.98
CA ILE A 128 10.67 6.54 -2.40
C ILE A 128 9.95 7.87 -2.60
N THR A 129 8.87 8.11 -1.85
CA THR A 129 7.97 9.25 -2.07
C THR A 129 8.24 10.42 -1.14
N GLY A 130 8.99 10.20 -0.06
CA GLY A 130 9.25 11.19 0.99
C GLY A 130 8.06 11.48 1.90
N VAL A 131 6.92 10.79 1.73
CA VAL A 131 5.71 11.02 2.55
C VAL A 131 5.73 10.18 3.82
N SER A 132 5.11 10.71 4.88
CA SER A 132 4.84 10.00 6.11
C SER A 132 3.41 9.43 6.12
N PRO A 133 3.16 8.31 6.84
CA PRO A 133 1.81 7.80 6.99
C PRO A 133 0.90 8.81 7.68
N CYS A 134 -0.26 9.06 7.07
CA CYS A 134 -1.27 9.95 7.61
C CYS A 134 -1.97 9.32 8.82
N THR A 135 -2.17 10.13 9.86
CA THR A 135 -3.04 9.77 10.99
C THR A 135 -4.47 10.21 10.68
N PRO A 136 -5.44 9.29 10.57
CA PRO A 136 -6.80 9.63 10.14
C PRO A 136 -7.60 10.43 11.18
N PHE A 137 -7.11 10.54 12.42
CA PHE A 137 -7.86 11.09 13.56
C PHE A 137 -7.16 12.26 14.29
N GLY A 138 -6.12 12.88 13.73
CA GLY A 138 -5.49 14.07 14.32
C GLY A 138 -6.41 15.31 14.33
N ASP A 139 -6.29 16.15 15.36
CA ASP A 139 -7.16 17.32 15.64
C ASP A 139 -7.23 18.35 14.51
N ASN A 140 -6.21 18.42 13.65
CA ASN A 140 -6.16 19.34 12.52
C ASN A 140 -6.16 18.56 11.21
N GLY A 141 -7.25 17.82 10.95
CA GLY A 141 -7.41 16.99 9.76
C GLY A 141 -7.14 17.74 8.45
N GLU A 142 -5.87 17.82 8.07
CA GLU A 142 -5.33 18.18 6.78
C GLU A 142 -4.58 16.95 6.26
N ILE A 143 -4.83 16.56 5.01
CA ILE A 143 -4.11 15.47 4.35
C ILE A 143 -2.93 16.24 3.78
N THR A 144 -1.91 16.42 4.61
CA THR A 144 -0.79 17.29 4.28
C THR A 144 0.18 16.61 3.34
N GLU A 145 0.23 15.28 3.35
CA GLU A 145 1.22 14.51 2.61
C GLU A 145 0.54 13.46 1.72
N THR A 146 0.54 13.73 0.42
CA THR A 146 0.12 12.80 -0.62
C THR A 146 1.30 12.42 -1.49
N ALA A 147 1.49 11.14 -1.76
CA ALA A 147 2.42 10.67 -2.78
C ALA A 147 1.77 10.78 -4.17
N VAL A 148 2.57 11.09 -5.19
CA VAL A 148 2.10 11.06 -6.57
C VAL A 148 2.40 9.68 -7.17
N ALA A 149 1.35 8.96 -7.54
CA ALA A 149 1.45 7.71 -8.29
C ALA A 149 1.21 7.98 -9.78
N THR A 150 2.15 7.60 -10.64
CA THR A 150 2.05 7.78 -12.10
C THR A 150 1.11 6.77 -12.76
N PHE A 151 0.95 5.60 -12.16
CA PHE A 151 -0.04 4.60 -12.52
C PHE A 151 -0.33 3.69 -11.33
N CYS A 152 -1.51 3.08 -11.30
CA CYS A 152 -1.89 2.05 -10.33
C CYS A 152 -2.87 1.07 -10.98
N GLN A 153 -2.48 -0.20 -11.13
CA GLN A 153 -3.26 -1.17 -11.88
C GLN A 153 -3.12 -2.60 -11.33
N PRO A 154 -4.11 -3.49 -11.56
CA PRO A 154 -3.99 -4.89 -11.24
C PRO A 154 -2.94 -5.56 -12.14
N LEU A 155 -2.13 -6.43 -11.57
CA LEU A 155 -1.14 -7.23 -12.27
C LEU A 155 -1.35 -8.70 -11.97
N LEU A 156 -1.58 -9.50 -13.01
CA LEU A 156 -1.70 -10.95 -12.89
C LEU A 156 -0.34 -11.59 -13.15
N LEU A 157 0.20 -12.29 -12.15
CA LEU A 157 1.42 -13.08 -12.26
C LEU A 157 1.11 -14.54 -11.92
N GLY A 158 1.12 -15.40 -12.93
CA GLY A 158 0.62 -16.76 -12.78
C GLY A 158 -0.88 -16.76 -12.43
N SER A 159 -1.23 -17.38 -11.30
CA SER A 159 -2.61 -17.42 -10.78
C SER A 159 -2.92 -16.35 -9.72
N LYS A 160 -1.93 -15.52 -9.34
CA LYS A 160 -2.05 -14.54 -8.26
C LYS A 160 -2.17 -13.12 -8.80
N ARG A 161 -3.05 -12.34 -8.19
CA ARG A 161 -3.21 -10.91 -8.45
C ARG A 161 -2.37 -10.09 -7.49
N TYR A 162 -1.74 -9.07 -8.04
CA TYR A 162 -0.88 -8.11 -7.38
C TYR A 162 -1.34 -6.71 -7.76
N VAL A 163 -0.91 -5.71 -6.99
CA VAL A 163 -1.03 -4.31 -7.38
C VAL A 163 0.30 -3.82 -7.92
N HIS A 164 0.27 -3.28 -9.14
CA HIS A 164 1.41 -2.65 -9.78
C HIS A 164 1.24 -1.13 -9.73
N VAL A 165 2.18 -0.46 -9.05
CA VAL A 165 2.10 0.98 -8.79
C VAL A 165 3.43 1.65 -9.14
N GLY A 166 3.36 2.73 -9.90
CA GLY A 166 4.49 3.62 -10.16
C GLY A 166 4.38 4.86 -9.29
N PHE A 167 5.46 5.26 -8.63
CA PHE A 167 5.52 6.52 -7.88
C PHE A 167 6.47 7.50 -8.54
N THR A 168 6.14 8.78 -8.43
CA THR A 168 7.12 9.85 -8.65
C THR A 168 8.10 9.82 -7.49
N SER A 169 9.33 9.42 -7.79
CA SER A 169 10.40 9.28 -6.80
C SER A 169 10.96 10.65 -6.44
N VAL A 170 11.19 10.90 -5.15
CA VAL A 170 12.01 12.04 -4.70
C VAL A 170 13.51 11.75 -4.84
N CYS A 171 13.88 10.49 -5.09
CA CYS A 171 15.25 10.07 -5.30
C CYS A 171 15.68 10.23 -6.77
N ALA A 172 16.98 10.30 -7.01
CA ALA A 172 17.56 10.35 -8.36
C ALA A 172 17.34 9.07 -9.19
N PHE A 173 16.74 8.03 -8.62
CA PHE A 173 16.46 6.77 -9.29
C PHE A 173 14.95 6.48 -9.34
N GLN A 174 14.54 5.83 -10.42
CA GLN A 174 13.18 5.32 -10.56
C GLN A 174 13.07 3.95 -9.90
N PRO A 175 12.06 3.72 -9.03
CA PRO A 175 11.86 2.43 -8.42
C PRO A 175 11.54 1.39 -9.49
N HIS A 176 12.12 0.21 -9.36
CA HIS A 176 11.84 -0.95 -10.20
C HIS A 176 11.65 -2.18 -9.33
N CYS A 177 10.81 -3.10 -9.80
CA CYS A 177 10.56 -4.37 -9.15
C CYS A 177 11.01 -5.51 -10.06
N LEU A 178 11.75 -6.46 -9.48
CA LEU A 178 12.17 -7.65 -10.20
C LEU A 178 11.13 -8.75 -10.07
N ILE A 179 10.62 -9.22 -11.21
CA ILE A 179 9.76 -10.41 -11.26
C ILE A 179 10.65 -11.63 -11.48
N LEU A 180 10.68 -12.52 -10.50
CA LEU A 180 11.39 -13.79 -10.56
C LEU A 180 10.40 -14.90 -10.88
N CYS A 181 10.56 -15.50 -12.05
CA CYS A 181 9.79 -16.65 -12.48
C CYS A 181 10.62 -17.93 -12.31
N GLY A 182 9.99 -18.97 -11.82
CA GLY A 182 10.63 -20.27 -11.63
C GLY A 182 9.61 -21.40 -11.68
N PRO A 183 10.03 -22.63 -12.03
CA PRO A 183 9.12 -23.76 -12.09
C PRO A 183 8.54 -24.10 -10.71
N VAL A 184 9.31 -23.88 -9.65
CA VAL A 184 8.96 -24.15 -8.25
C VAL A 184 9.52 -23.05 -7.34
N ASP A 185 8.93 -22.87 -6.16
CA ASP A 185 9.33 -21.82 -5.20
C ASP A 185 10.81 -21.91 -4.80
N GLY A 186 11.35 -23.12 -4.59
CA GLY A 186 12.75 -23.31 -4.22
C GLY A 186 13.75 -22.76 -5.25
N VAL A 187 13.41 -22.76 -6.55
CA VAL A 187 14.25 -22.14 -7.58
C VAL A 187 14.19 -20.62 -7.48
N ASN A 188 13.02 -20.06 -7.22
CA ASN A 188 12.86 -18.62 -7.00
C ASN A 188 13.63 -18.15 -5.76
N GLU A 189 13.61 -18.92 -4.67
CA GLU A 189 14.37 -18.62 -3.45
C GLU A 189 15.88 -18.58 -3.73
N GLN A 190 16.40 -19.56 -4.48
CA GLN A 190 17.80 -19.58 -4.89
C GLN A 190 18.16 -18.37 -5.76
N HIS A 191 17.30 -18.00 -6.73
CA HIS A 191 17.51 -16.81 -7.55
C HIS A 191 17.47 -15.53 -6.73
N ALA A 192 16.50 -15.39 -5.82
CA ALA A 192 16.40 -14.24 -4.93
C ALA A 192 17.65 -14.10 -4.05
N ALA A 193 18.12 -15.19 -3.45
CA ALA A 193 19.34 -15.19 -2.63
C ALA A 193 20.59 -14.84 -3.44
N ALA A 194 20.74 -15.40 -4.64
CA ALA A 194 21.88 -15.09 -5.52
C ALA A 194 21.90 -13.61 -5.93
N LEU A 195 20.74 -13.04 -6.28
CA LEU A 195 20.60 -11.63 -6.64
C LEU A 195 20.83 -10.70 -5.45
N GLN A 196 20.32 -11.06 -4.26
CA GLN A 196 20.63 -10.34 -3.05
C GLN A 196 22.14 -10.31 -2.77
N GLY A 197 22.83 -11.44 -2.97
CA GLY A 197 24.29 -11.51 -2.87
C GLY A 197 24.99 -10.59 -3.88
N ALA A 198 24.54 -10.60 -5.14
CA ALA A 198 25.07 -9.73 -6.18
C ALA A 198 24.85 -8.24 -5.86
N PHE A 199 23.66 -7.84 -5.41
CA PHE A 199 23.39 -6.46 -4.98
C PHE A 199 24.22 -6.06 -3.77
N THR A 200 24.39 -6.96 -2.79
CA THR A 200 25.25 -6.71 -1.63
C THR A 200 26.70 -6.48 -2.07
N MET A 201 27.22 -7.29 -2.99
CA MET A 201 28.56 -7.09 -3.55
C MET A 201 28.70 -5.75 -4.27
N LEU A 202 27.72 -5.38 -5.12
CA LEU A 202 27.71 -4.09 -5.80
C LEU A 202 27.69 -2.93 -4.80
N GLN A 203 26.87 -3.00 -3.76
CA GLN A 203 26.85 -1.99 -2.70
C GLN A 203 28.22 -1.83 -2.03
N GLN A 204 28.97 -2.91 -1.82
CA GLN A 204 30.32 -2.83 -1.25
C GLN A 204 31.33 -2.17 -2.20
N LEU A 205 31.17 -2.35 -3.52
CA LEU A 205 32.03 -1.68 -4.52
C LEU A 205 31.78 -0.16 -4.58
N PHE A 206 30.54 0.26 -4.32
CA PHE A 206 30.15 1.68 -4.35
C PHE A 206 30.22 2.38 -3.00
N LYS A 207 30.42 1.64 -1.90
CA LYS A 207 30.85 2.23 -0.65
C LYS A 207 32.26 2.77 -0.87
N THR A 208 32.37 4.08 -1.06
CA THR A 208 33.65 4.77 -0.92
C THR A 208 34.27 4.33 0.39
N VAL A 209 35.52 3.87 0.33
CA VAL A 209 36.36 3.80 1.52
C VAL A 209 36.46 5.25 1.98
N ASP A 210 35.73 5.62 3.02
CA ASP A 210 35.91 6.90 3.69
C ASP A 210 37.39 6.99 4.09
N GLN A 211 38.15 7.84 3.38
CA GLN A 211 39.52 8.23 3.72
C GLN A 211 39.48 9.48 4.61
#